data_AF-A0A9W8J4H1-F1
#
_entry.id   AF-A0A9W8J4H1-F1
#
_cell.length_a   1.000
_cell.length_b   1.000
_cell.length_c   1.000
_cell.angle_alpha   90.00
_cell.angle_beta   90.00
_cell.angle_gamma   90.00
#
_symmetry.space_group_name_H-M   'P 1'
#
loop_
_entity.id
_entity.type
_entity.pdbx_description
1 polymer ?
#
loop_
_entity_poly.entity_id
_entity_poly.type
_entity_poly.pdbx_seq_one_letter_code
_entity_poly.pdbx_strand_id
1 'polypeptide(L)'
;MFHAQKEYCFRAMEQDAFPRFLRSKAFGNLTPISALVRLIAGLIILWIGLAVAFSLVFLDVEPKSKRFFLFLPFTFAILFLISHQYELDPILVFFGQSETTPFRTLTMREPYVKKLLLGRAIWVTVLVAIFSTALTLLFWAVPGHRL
;
A
#
# COMPACT_ATOMS: atom_id res chain seq x y z
N MET A 1 3.26 -40.81 25.94
CA MET A 1 2.26 -40.67 27.02
C MET A 1 1.18 -39.63 26.73
N PHE A 2 1.43 -38.54 25.99
CA PHE A 2 0.41 -37.47 25.75
C PHE A 2 -0.09 -37.33 24.29
N HIS A 3 -0.13 -38.42 23.52
CA HIS A 3 -0.50 -38.34 22.10
C HIS A 3 -1.97 -37.94 21.90
N ALA A 4 -2.90 -38.55 22.64
CA ALA A 4 -4.33 -38.25 22.53
C ALA A 4 -4.66 -36.81 22.95
N GLN A 5 -4.04 -36.31 24.04
CA GLN A 5 -4.23 -34.94 24.50
C GLN A 5 -3.66 -33.92 23.49
N LYS A 6 -2.48 -34.21 22.91
CA LYS A 6 -1.89 -33.37 21.86
C LYS A 6 -2.80 -33.28 20.64
N GLU A 7 -3.36 -34.39 20.20
CA GLU A 7 -4.25 -34.43 19.03
C GLU A 7 -5.57 -33.70 19.30
N TYR A 8 -6.15 -33.84 20.50
CA TYR A 8 -7.32 -33.09 20.91
C TYR A 8 -7.05 -31.57 20.86
N CYS A 9 -5.97 -31.10 21.48
CA CYS A 9 -5.60 -29.69 21.44
C CYS A 9 -5.33 -29.20 20.02
N PHE A 10 -4.68 -30.00 19.17
CA PHE A 10 -4.42 -29.66 17.78
C PHE A 10 -5.72 -29.46 17.01
N ARG A 11 -6.66 -30.40 17.08
CA ARG A 11 -7.96 -30.31 16.40
C ARG A 11 -8.78 -29.13 16.90
N ALA A 12 -8.78 -28.86 18.21
CA ALA A 12 -9.45 -27.70 18.77
C ALA A 12 -8.85 -26.37 18.23
N MET A 13 -7.52 -26.26 18.18
CA MET A 13 -6.86 -25.08 17.61
C MET A 13 -7.09 -24.94 16.10
N GLU A 14 -7.12 -26.04 15.36
CA GLU A 14 -7.37 -26.06 13.92
C GLU A 14 -8.79 -25.58 13.59
N GLN A 15 -9.78 -25.91 14.40
CA GLN A 15 -11.16 -25.49 14.21
C GLN A 15 -11.39 -24.01 14.56
N ASP A 16 -10.81 -23.51 15.67
CA ASP A 16 -11.13 -22.18 16.18
C ASP A 16 -10.04 -21.13 15.93
N ALA A 17 -8.81 -21.44 16.32
CA ALA A 17 -7.71 -20.47 16.35
C ALA A 17 -7.13 -20.21 14.95
N PHE A 18 -6.98 -21.27 14.14
CA PHE A 18 -6.37 -21.17 12.83
C PHE A 18 -7.17 -20.32 11.82
N PRO A 19 -8.52 -20.44 11.71
CA PRO A 19 -9.30 -19.58 10.83
C PRO A 19 -9.25 -18.10 11.24
N ARG A 20 -9.21 -17.82 12.56
CA ARG A 20 -9.03 -16.46 13.08
C ARG A 20 -7.63 -15.91 12.79
N PHE A 21 -6.61 -16.74 12.91
CA PHE A 21 -5.24 -16.38 12.52
C PHE A 21 -5.18 -16.01 11.03
N LEU A 22 -5.71 -16.86 10.15
CA LEU A 22 -5.78 -16.56 8.72
C LEU A 22 -6.56 -15.27 8.45
N ARG A 23 -7.69 -15.04 9.12
CA ARG A 23 -8.42 -13.77 8.93
C ARG A 23 -7.60 -12.55 9.36
N SER A 24 -6.90 -12.63 10.48
CA SER A 24 -6.14 -11.50 11.02
C SER A 24 -4.80 -11.24 10.30
N LYS A 25 -4.18 -12.26 9.70
CA LYS A 25 -2.84 -12.16 9.10
C LYS A 25 -2.77 -12.42 7.60
N ALA A 26 -3.79 -13.04 7.02
CA ALA A 26 -3.83 -13.31 5.58
C ALA A 26 -4.51 -12.16 4.80
N PHE A 27 -5.33 -11.33 5.46
CA PHE A 27 -6.04 -10.24 4.77
C PHE A 27 -5.38 -8.86 4.80
N GLY A 28 -4.35 -8.65 5.62
CA GLY A 28 -3.63 -7.37 5.66
C GLY A 28 -2.30 -7.54 6.36
N ASN A 29 -1.34 -6.69 6.01
CA ASN A 29 -0.05 -6.62 6.70
C ASN A 29 0.09 -5.34 7.53
N LEU A 30 -0.93 -4.48 7.54
CA LEU A 30 -0.94 -3.20 8.25
C LEU A 30 -1.81 -3.24 9.49
N THR A 31 -1.43 -2.45 10.48
CA THR A 31 -2.31 -2.13 11.60
C THR A 31 -3.32 -1.05 11.21
N PRO A 32 -4.52 -1.01 11.82
CA PRO A 32 -5.52 0.02 11.51
C PRO A 32 -4.99 1.46 11.70
N ILE A 33 -4.15 1.66 12.72
CA ILE A 33 -3.52 2.96 12.99
C ILE A 33 -2.56 3.34 11.86
N SER A 34 -1.66 2.43 11.46
CA SER A 34 -0.73 2.71 10.35
C SER A 34 -1.44 2.84 9.00
N ALA A 35 -2.58 2.18 8.81
CA ALA A 35 -3.43 2.40 7.65
C ALA A 35 -4.05 3.81 7.69
N LEU A 36 -4.52 4.28 8.85
CA LEU A 36 -5.07 5.64 9.02
C LEU A 36 -4.01 6.72 8.78
N VAL A 37 -2.81 6.54 9.32
CA VAL A 37 -1.68 7.48 9.09
C VAL A 37 -1.36 7.57 7.60
N ARG A 38 -1.34 6.43 6.88
CA ARG A 38 -1.16 6.42 5.42
C ARG A 38 -2.30 7.15 4.70
N LEU A 39 -3.56 6.99 5.12
CA LEU A 39 -4.67 7.74 4.53
C LEU A 39 -4.45 9.25 4.64
N ILE A 40 -4.17 9.75 5.85
CA ILE A 40 -3.98 11.18 6.10
C ILE A 40 -2.78 11.71 5.31
N ALA A 41 -1.64 11.01 5.38
CA ALA A 41 -0.44 11.38 4.63
C ALA A 41 -0.68 11.36 3.11
N GLY A 42 -1.39 10.35 2.60
CA GLY A 42 -1.72 10.21 1.19
C GLY A 42 -2.59 11.37 0.68
N LEU A 43 -3.60 11.78 1.46
CA LEU A 43 -4.45 12.92 1.13
C LEU A 43 -3.67 14.24 1.12
N ILE A 44 -2.80 14.46 2.11
CA ILE A 44 -1.96 15.68 2.18
C ILE A 44 -1.00 15.73 0.99
N ILE A 45 -0.30 14.63 0.69
CA ILE A 45 0.65 14.57 -0.43
C ILE A 45 -0.09 14.73 -1.75
N LEU A 46 -1.30 14.15 -1.90
CA LEU A 46 -2.12 14.33 -3.10
C LEU A 46 -2.50 15.80 -3.29
N TRP A 47 -2.95 16.46 -2.22
CA TRP A 47 -3.30 17.88 -2.26
C TRP A 47 -2.11 18.75 -2.67
N ILE A 48 -0.94 18.54 -2.06
CA ILE A 48 0.31 19.24 -2.43
C ILE A 48 0.68 18.94 -3.89
N GLY A 49 0.64 17.67 -4.30
CA GLY A 49 0.97 17.24 -5.66
C GLY A 49 0.08 17.90 -6.71
N LEU A 50 -1.24 17.95 -6.47
CA LEU A 50 -2.19 18.64 -7.34
C LEU A 50 -1.96 20.16 -7.36
N ALA A 51 -1.74 20.78 -6.20
CA ALA A 51 -1.45 22.22 -6.13
C ALA A 51 -0.20 22.60 -6.93
N VAL A 52 0.88 21.82 -6.80
CA VAL A 52 2.11 22.01 -7.58
C VAL A 52 1.85 21.74 -9.06
N ALA A 53 1.11 20.69 -9.40
CA ALA A 53 0.79 20.35 -10.78
C ALA A 53 0.03 21.48 -11.50
N PHE A 54 -1.04 21.99 -10.88
CA PHE A 54 -1.79 23.12 -11.42
C PHE A 54 -0.92 24.38 -11.52
N SER A 55 -0.11 24.68 -10.50
CA SER A 55 0.81 25.82 -10.54
C SER A 55 1.80 25.73 -11.70
N LEU A 56 2.36 24.55 -11.98
CA LEU A 56 3.30 24.35 -13.10
C LEU A 56 2.62 24.45 -14.47
N VAL A 57 1.34 24.10 -14.58
CA VAL A 57 0.53 24.25 -15.80
C VAL A 57 0.20 25.71 -16.03
N PHE A 58 -0.28 26.42 -14.99
CA PHE A 58 -0.70 27.82 -15.09
C PHE A 58 0.46 28.82 -15.17
N LEU A 59 1.66 28.46 -14.70
CA LEU A 59 2.85 29.31 -14.88
C LEU A 59 3.53 29.09 -16.23
N ASP A 60 3.06 28.11 -17.01
CA ASP A 60 3.65 27.67 -18.27
C ASP A 60 5.17 27.44 -18.20
N VAL A 61 5.60 26.66 -17.20
CA VAL A 61 7.03 26.48 -16.91
C VAL A 61 7.76 25.76 -18.04
N GLU A 62 8.80 26.42 -18.57
CA GLU A 62 9.76 25.83 -19.50
C GLU A 62 11.07 25.39 -18.79
N PRO A 63 11.68 24.26 -19.19
CA PRO A 63 11.16 23.24 -20.12
C PRO A 63 10.04 22.39 -19.51
N LYS A 64 9.14 21.88 -20.36
CA LYS A 64 8.00 21.02 -20.00
C LYS A 64 8.42 19.72 -19.27
N SER A 65 9.66 19.29 -19.41
CA SER A 65 10.24 18.13 -18.69
C SER A 65 10.20 18.29 -17.16
N LYS A 66 10.20 19.52 -16.63
CA LYS A 66 10.06 19.76 -15.18
C LYS A 66 8.74 19.22 -14.61
N ARG A 67 7.69 19.13 -15.42
CA ARG A 67 6.40 18.55 -14.99
C ARG A 67 6.48 17.05 -14.75
N PHE A 68 7.46 16.35 -15.31
CA PHE A 68 7.64 14.91 -15.09
C PHE A 68 7.99 14.58 -13.63
N PHE A 69 8.59 15.51 -12.88
CA PHE A 69 8.87 15.34 -11.44
C PHE A 69 7.60 15.19 -10.59
N LEU A 70 6.41 15.53 -11.12
CA LEU A 70 5.12 15.27 -10.48
C LEU A 70 4.85 13.77 -10.28
N PHE A 71 5.55 12.90 -10.99
CA PHE A 71 5.51 11.45 -10.75
C PHE A 71 5.83 11.10 -9.29
N LEU A 72 6.73 11.83 -8.65
CA LEU A 72 7.16 11.54 -7.28
C LEU A 72 6.02 11.75 -6.26
N PRO A 73 5.42 12.96 -6.12
CA PRO A 73 4.32 13.17 -5.19
C PRO A 73 3.10 12.31 -5.54
N PHE A 74 2.77 12.12 -6.83
CA PHE A 74 1.63 11.28 -7.20
C PHE A 74 1.86 9.80 -6.87
N THR A 75 3.07 9.28 -7.06
CA THR A 75 3.36 7.89 -6.69
C THR A 75 3.25 7.69 -5.18
N PHE A 76 3.80 8.58 -4.36
CA PHE A 76 3.67 8.48 -2.91
C PHE A 76 2.22 8.62 -2.42
N ALA A 77 1.47 9.58 -2.98
CA ALA A 77 0.07 9.77 -2.64
C ALA A 77 -0.76 8.52 -2.96
N ILE A 78 -0.67 8.03 -4.20
CA ILE A 78 -1.42 6.85 -4.65
C ILE A 78 -0.99 5.59 -3.91
N LEU A 79 0.31 5.40 -3.66
CA LEU A 79 0.81 4.30 -2.85
C LEU A 79 0.13 4.28 -1.48
N PHE A 80 0.07 5.40 -0.79
CA PHE A 80 -0.52 5.48 0.55
C PHE A 80 -2.03 5.29 0.56
N LEU A 81 -2.74 5.90 -0.40
CA LEU A 81 -4.20 5.78 -0.51
C LEU A 81 -4.63 4.34 -0.85
N ILE A 82 -3.97 3.70 -1.82
CA ILE A 82 -4.28 2.31 -2.18
C ILE A 82 -3.84 1.37 -1.06
N SER A 83 -2.70 1.61 -0.41
CA SER A 83 -2.27 0.78 0.72
C SER A 83 -3.26 0.84 1.89
N HIS A 84 -3.88 2.00 2.13
CA HIS A 84 -4.97 2.13 3.09
C HIS A 84 -6.19 1.31 2.67
N GLN A 85 -6.66 1.48 1.42
CA GLN A 85 -7.88 0.83 0.93
C GLN A 85 -7.82 -0.70 0.95
N TYR A 86 -6.63 -1.27 0.76
CA TYR A 86 -6.41 -2.72 0.77
C TYR A 86 -5.84 -3.24 2.10
N GLU A 87 -5.65 -2.37 3.09
CA GLU A 87 -4.98 -2.66 4.38
C GLU A 87 -3.63 -3.39 4.19
N LEU A 88 -2.95 -3.08 3.09
CA LEU A 88 -1.77 -3.79 2.62
C LEU A 88 -0.73 -2.82 2.07
N ASP A 89 0.46 -2.83 2.66
CA ASP A 89 1.63 -2.15 2.15
C ASP A 89 2.48 -3.11 1.30
N PRO A 90 2.53 -2.91 -0.03
CA PRO A 90 3.25 -3.80 -0.94
C PRO A 90 4.76 -3.78 -0.68
N ILE A 91 5.33 -2.65 -0.21
CA ILE A 91 6.76 -2.52 0.06
C ILE A 91 7.15 -3.50 1.16
N LEU A 92 6.43 -3.48 2.28
CA LEU A 92 6.68 -4.39 3.40
C LEU A 92 6.48 -5.86 2.99
N VAL A 93 5.46 -6.17 2.19
CA VAL A 93 5.23 -7.54 1.69
C VAL A 93 6.41 -8.03 0.85
N PHE A 94 6.98 -7.20 -0.01
CA PHE A 94 8.16 -7.58 -0.82
C PHE A 94 9.40 -7.86 0.03
N PHE A 95 9.56 -7.16 1.17
CA PHE A 95 10.57 -7.48 2.18
C PHE A 95 10.19 -8.68 3.08
N GLY A 96 9.04 -9.31 2.85
CA GLY A 96 8.54 -10.41 3.66
C GLY A 96 8.19 -10.00 5.10
N GLN A 97 7.84 -8.73 5.30
CA GLN A 97 7.53 -8.14 6.61
C GLN A 97 6.04 -7.82 6.74
N SER A 98 5.50 -8.06 7.93
CA SER A 98 4.15 -7.66 8.34
C SER A 98 4.22 -6.81 9.58
N GLU A 99 3.39 -5.79 9.67
CA GLU A 99 3.24 -5.02 10.90
C GLU A 99 2.38 -5.79 11.93
N THR A 100 2.76 -5.71 13.21
CA THR A 100 1.97 -6.27 14.32
C THR A 100 1.46 -5.22 15.27
N THR A 101 2.31 -4.27 15.61
CA THR A 101 1.98 -3.04 16.31
C THR A 101 2.52 -1.90 15.45
N PRO A 102 1.95 -0.68 15.56
CA PRO A 102 2.46 0.45 14.80
C PRO A 102 3.99 0.53 14.90
N PHE A 103 4.68 0.60 13.75
CA PHE A 103 6.14 0.67 13.63
C PHE A 103 6.94 -0.56 14.09
N ARG A 104 6.28 -1.68 14.40
CA ARG A 104 6.95 -2.96 14.69
C ARG A 104 6.59 -4.01 13.66
N THR A 105 7.60 -4.44 12.92
CA THR A 105 7.48 -5.45 11.89
C THR A 105 7.90 -6.83 12.39
N LEU A 106 7.26 -7.86 11.86
CA LEU A 106 7.62 -9.26 12.01
C LEU A 106 7.78 -9.89 10.64
N THR A 107 8.74 -10.81 10.53
CA THR A 107 8.98 -11.56 9.31
C THR A 107 7.93 -12.65 9.12
N MET A 108 7.32 -12.70 7.94
CA MET A 108 6.34 -13.72 7.55
C MET A 108 7.04 -15.07 7.36
N ARG A 109 6.79 -16.01 8.28
CA ARG A 109 7.35 -17.37 8.22
C ARG A 109 6.47 -18.36 7.49
N GLU A 110 5.15 -18.17 7.56
CA GLU A 110 4.18 -19.12 7.01
C GLU A 110 4.12 -19.01 5.47
N PRO A 111 4.51 -20.05 4.71
CA PRO A 111 4.60 -19.98 3.24
C PRO A 111 3.25 -19.72 2.58
N TYR A 112 2.15 -20.24 3.13
CA TYR A 112 0.82 -20.01 2.60
C TYR A 112 0.43 -18.53 2.66
N VAL A 113 0.61 -17.91 3.84
CA VAL A 113 0.32 -16.48 4.06
C VAL A 113 1.20 -15.60 3.16
N LYS A 114 2.50 -15.96 3.03
CA LYS A 114 3.43 -15.23 2.16
C LYS A 114 2.99 -15.25 0.70
N LYS A 115 2.57 -16.41 0.17
CA LYS A 115 2.08 -16.52 -1.22
C LYS A 115 0.82 -15.70 -1.45
N LEU A 116 -0.13 -15.74 -0.50
CA LEU A 116 -1.38 -14.99 -0.60
C LEU A 116 -1.14 -13.48 -0.58
N LEU A 117 -0.35 -13.00 0.37
CA LEU A 117 -0.03 -11.58 0.49
C LEU A 117 0.80 -11.08 -0.69
N LEU A 118 1.71 -11.90 -1.22
CA LEU A 118 2.50 -11.55 -2.40
C LEU A 118 1.60 -11.34 -3.64
N GLY A 119 0.64 -12.24 -3.88
CA GLY A 119 -0.32 -12.07 -4.98
C GLY A 119 -1.12 -10.77 -4.88
N ARG A 120 -1.56 -10.43 -3.66
CA ARG A 120 -2.25 -9.16 -3.40
C ARG A 120 -1.34 -7.94 -3.49
N ALA A 121 -0.09 -8.05 -3.03
CA ALA A 121 0.89 -6.99 -3.15
C ALA A 121 1.19 -6.67 -4.61
N ILE A 122 1.33 -7.68 -5.46
CA ILE A 122 1.48 -7.51 -6.91
C ILE A 122 0.28 -6.74 -7.47
N TRP A 123 -0.95 -7.16 -7.12
CA TRP A 123 -2.16 -6.46 -7.56
C TRP A 123 -2.19 -4.99 -7.12
N VAL A 124 -1.89 -4.73 -5.84
CA VAL A 124 -1.80 -3.36 -5.30
C VAL A 124 -0.73 -2.55 -6.01
N THR A 125 0.45 -3.10 -6.26
CA THR A 125 1.53 -2.42 -6.99
C THR A 125 1.13 -2.09 -8.43
N VAL A 126 0.42 -2.99 -9.12
CA VAL A 126 -0.11 -2.72 -10.47
C VAL A 126 -1.10 -1.56 -10.43
N LEU A 127 -2.03 -1.54 -9.48
CA LEU A 127 -2.97 -0.42 -9.33
C LEU A 127 -2.23 0.90 -9.06
N VAL A 128 -1.25 0.89 -8.16
CA VAL A 128 -0.44 2.09 -7.84
C VAL A 128 0.26 2.61 -9.09
N ALA A 129 0.89 1.73 -9.87
CA ALA A 129 1.58 2.10 -11.10
C ALA A 129 0.63 2.68 -12.15
N ILE A 130 -0.56 2.10 -12.32
CA ILE A 130 -1.57 2.58 -13.27
C ILE A 130 -2.03 3.99 -12.89
N PHE A 131 -2.47 4.19 -11.64
CA PHE A 131 -3.01 5.48 -11.19
C PHE A 131 -1.94 6.57 -11.14
N SER A 132 -0.72 6.28 -10.67
CA SER A 132 0.36 7.27 -10.62
C SER A 132 0.82 7.69 -12.02
N THR A 133 0.93 6.74 -12.95
CA THR A 133 1.29 7.01 -14.35
C THR A 133 0.19 7.79 -15.04
N ALA A 134 -1.08 7.42 -14.86
CA ALA A 134 -2.21 8.13 -15.45
C ALA A 134 -2.26 9.60 -15.00
N LEU A 135 -2.11 9.87 -13.69
CA LEU A 135 -2.07 11.24 -13.17
C LEU A 135 -0.87 12.03 -13.70
N THR A 136 0.30 11.40 -13.74
CA THR A 136 1.52 12.07 -14.23
C THR A 136 1.40 12.40 -15.71
N LEU A 137 0.92 11.46 -16.53
CA LEU A 137 0.71 11.68 -17.96
C LEU A 137 -0.36 12.73 -18.23
N LEU A 138 -1.42 12.77 -17.43
CA LEU A 138 -2.47 13.80 -17.55
C LEU A 138 -1.86 15.20 -17.41
N PHE A 139 -1.14 15.47 -16.31
CA PHE A 139 -0.56 16.80 -16.07
C PHE A 139 0.67 17.10 -16.94
N TRP A 140 1.37 16.08 -17.40
CA TRP A 140 2.45 16.25 -18.36
C TRP A 140 1.91 16.56 -19.77
N ALA A 141 0.85 15.90 -20.23
CA ALA A 141 0.34 16.07 -21.59
C ALA A 141 -0.32 17.44 -21.80
N VAL A 142 -1.03 17.95 -20.79
CA VAL A 142 -1.78 19.21 -20.85
C VAL A 142 -0.87 20.39 -21.27
N PRO A 143 -1.25 21.16 -22.31
CA PRO A 143 -0.53 22.38 -22.68
C PRO A 143 -0.64 23.40 -21.56
N GLY A 144 0.46 24.09 -21.25
CA GLY A 144 0.41 25.18 -20.28
C GLY A 144 -0.28 26.41 -20.89
N HIS A 145 -0.88 27.21 -20.03
CA HIS A 145 -1.39 28.52 -20.40
C HIS A 145 -1.14 29.45 -19.24
N ARG A 146 -0.44 30.55 -19.51
CA ARG A 146 -0.14 31.55 -18.49
C ARG A 146 -1.39 32.38 -18.20
N LEU A 147 -1.96 32.20 -17.00
CA LEU A 147 -3.06 33.02 -16.48
C LEU A 147 -2.59 34.45 -16.15
#